data_AF-A0A2V4HQC2-F1
#
_entry.id   AF-A0A2V4HQC2-F1
#
_cell.length_a   1.000
_cell.length_b   1.000
_cell.length_c   1.000
_cell.angle_alpha   90.00
_cell.angle_beta   90.00
_cell.angle_gamma   90.00
#
_symmetry.space_group_name_H-M   'P 1'
#
loop_
_entity.id
_entity.type
_entity.pdbx_description
1 polymer ?
#
loop_
_entity_poly.entity_id
_entity_poly.type
_entity_poly.pdbx_seq_one_letter_code
_entity_poly.pdbx_strand_id
1 'polypeptide(L)'
;MAKFNVLDHNLVPEHHIVSEEEEKEILKELNIDKEFLPKISPNDPAIKALEAVHGKIKEGTIIKIVRKSPTMGHSVYYRVVASEVFK
;
A
#
# COMPACT_ATOMS: atom_id res chain seq x y z
N MET A 1 4.70 19.40 -23.58
CA MET A 1 5.62 18.81 -22.59
C MET A 1 4.91 17.60 -22.00
N ALA A 2 5.47 16.39 -22.13
CA ALA A 2 4.88 15.21 -21.52
C ALA A 2 4.86 15.41 -19.99
N LYS A 3 3.71 15.20 -19.34
CA LYS A 3 3.59 15.23 -17.88
C LYS A 3 4.53 14.16 -17.31
N PHE A 4 5.44 14.55 -16.42
CA PHE A 4 6.29 13.62 -15.68
C PHE A 4 5.40 12.77 -14.76
N ASN A 5 5.36 11.45 -14.99
CA ASN A 5 4.63 10.53 -14.14
C ASN A 5 5.51 10.13 -12.96
N VAL A 6 5.18 10.60 -11.77
CA VAL A 6 5.92 10.30 -10.53
C VAL A 6 5.86 8.80 -10.19
N LEU A 7 4.83 8.10 -10.68
CA LEU A 7 4.60 6.68 -10.40
C LEU A 7 5.59 5.76 -11.15
N ASP A 8 6.11 6.19 -12.30
CA ASP A 8 7.05 5.39 -13.11
C ASP A 8 8.51 5.51 -12.62
N HIS A 9 8.72 6.13 -11.46
CA HIS A 9 10.04 6.33 -10.90
C HIS A 9 10.55 5.07 -10.20
N ASN A 10 11.83 4.72 -10.39
CA ASN A 10 12.44 3.51 -9.81
C ASN A 10 12.35 3.40 -8.27
N LEU A 11 12.23 4.54 -7.57
CA LEU A 11 12.05 4.57 -6.10
C LEU A 11 10.60 4.41 -5.65
N VAL A 12 9.63 4.49 -6.57
CA VAL A 12 8.21 4.32 -6.28
C VAL A 12 7.85 2.86 -6.60
N PRO A 13 7.58 2.03 -5.57
CA PRO A 13 7.20 0.65 -5.80
C PRO A 13 5.77 0.53 -6.32
N GLU A 14 5.41 -0.66 -6.78
CA GLU A 14 4.04 -0.96 -7.20
C GLU A 14 3.15 -1.12 -5.97
N HIS A 15 1.97 -0.49 -6.01
CA HIS A 15 0.98 -0.53 -4.93
C HIS A 15 -0.29 -1.19 -5.46
N HIS A 16 -0.84 -2.14 -4.70
CA HIS A 16 -2.07 -2.85 -5.02
C HIS A 16 -3.04 -2.79 -3.84
N ILE A 17 -4.32 -2.60 -4.15
CA ILE A 17 -5.39 -2.72 -3.16
C ILE A 17 -5.64 -4.20 -2.90
N VAL A 18 -5.67 -4.58 -1.62
CA VAL A 18 -5.96 -5.94 -1.19
C VAL A 18 -7.46 -6.09 -0.98
N SER A 19 -8.03 -7.21 -1.43
CA SER A 19 -9.44 -7.55 -1.21
C SER A 19 -9.71 -8.01 0.23
N GLU A 20 -10.97 -7.99 0.68
CA GLU A 20 -11.34 -8.44 2.05
C GLU A 20 -11.03 -9.92 2.30
N GLU A 21 -11.04 -10.75 1.24
CA GLU A 21 -10.71 -12.17 1.31
C GLU A 21 -9.21 -12.37 1.55
N GLU A 22 -8.37 -11.77 0.71
CA GLU A 22 -6.91 -11.80 0.82
C GLU A 22 -6.43 -11.16 2.13
N GLU A 23 -7.10 -10.09 2.58
CA GLU A 23 -6.77 -9.42 3.84
C GLU A 23 -6.85 -10.39 5.03
N LYS A 24 -7.88 -11.23 5.09
CA LYS A 24 -8.02 -12.22 6.17
C LYS A 24 -6.94 -13.30 6.09
N GLU A 25 -6.52 -13.67 4.89
CA GLU A 25 -5.45 -14.64 4.68
C GLU A 25 -4.10 -14.06 5.12
N ILE A 26 -3.78 -12.84 4.70
CA ILE A 26 -2.52 -12.14 5.05
C ILE A 26 -2.40 -11.94 6.56
N LEU A 27 -3.47 -11.49 7.22
CA LEU A 27 -3.45 -11.28 8.68
C LEU A 27 -3.29 -12.60 9.44
N LYS A 28 -3.88 -13.70 8.95
CA LYS A 28 -3.68 -15.04 9.52
C LYS A 28 -2.26 -15.55 9.31
N GLU A 29 -1.69 -15.36 8.12
CA GLU A 29 -0.32 -15.77 7.81
C GLU A 29 0.71 -15.02 8.66
N LEU A 30 0.51 -13.72 8.84
CA LEU A 30 1.38 -12.87 9.66
C LEU A 30 1.09 -13.00 11.17
N ASN A 31 -0.06 -13.56 11.55
CA ASN A 31 -0.54 -13.70 12.92
C ASN A 31 -0.50 -12.36 13.71
N ILE A 32 -0.96 -11.28 13.07
CA ILE A 32 -1.03 -9.93 13.64
C ILE A 32 -2.38 -9.28 13.36
N ASP A 33 -2.74 -8.31 14.21
CA ASP A 33 -3.88 -7.43 13.94
C ASP A 33 -3.53 -6.32 12.96
N LYS A 34 -4.55 -5.78 12.27
CA LYS A 34 -4.41 -4.69 11.30
C LYS A 34 -3.71 -3.45 11.87
N GLU A 35 -3.84 -3.22 13.17
CA GLU A 35 -3.27 -2.06 13.85
C GLU A 35 -1.75 -2.10 13.95
N PHE A 36 -1.15 -3.31 13.91
CA PHE A 36 0.29 -3.50 13.94
C PHE A 36 0.95 -3.33 12.57
N LEU A 37 0.17 -3.24 11.48
CA LEU A 37 0.71 -2.95 10.17
C LEU A 37 1.18 -1.48 10.10
N PRO A 38 2.31 -1.21 9.42
CA PRO A 38 2.74 0.16 9.19
C PRO A 38 1.64 0.98 8.49
N LYS A 39 1.38 2.17 9.00
CA LYS A 39 0.30 3.03 8.53
C LYS A 39 0.74 3.88 7.34
N ILE A 40 -0.18 4.14 6.43
CA ILE A 40 -0.01 5.09 5.31
C ILE A 40 -1.12 6.13 5.36
N SER A 41 -0.74 7.39 5.17
CA SER A 41 -1.72 8.49 5.16
C SER A 41 -2.60 8.41 3.92
N PRO A 42 -3.92 8.68 4.02
CA PRO A 42 -4.77 8.83 2.84
C PRO A 42 -4.34 9.99 1.94
N ASN A 43 -3.56 10.94 2.46
CA ASN A 43 -3.05 12.07 1.68
C ASN A 43 -1.80 11.73 0.85
N ASP A 44 -1.25 10.52 0.98
CA ASP A 44 -0.05 10.09 0.25
C ASP A 44 -0.30 10.05 -1.27
N PRO A 45 0.65 10.53 -2.10
CA PRO A 45 0.49 10.54 -3.56
C PRO A 45 0.21 9.18 -4.20
N ALA A 46 0.78 8.09 -3.67
CA ALA A 46 0.54 6.75 -4.20
C ALA A 46 -0.89 6.29 -3.92
N ILE A 47 -1.45 6.67 -2.76
CA ILE A 47 -2.85 6.41 -2.42
C ILE A 47 -3.78 7.18 -3.34
N LYS A 48 -3.53 8.47 -3.54
CA LYS A 48 -4.33 9.30 -4.45
C LYS A 48 -4.34 8.79 -5.89
N ALA A 49 -3.20 8.26 -6.35
CA ALA A 49 -3.11 7.63 -7.66
C ALA A 49 -3.99 6.37 -7.74
N LEU A 50 -3.98 5.54 -6.70
CA LEU A 50 -4.87 4.38 -6.62
C LEU A 50 -6.35 4.79 -6.53
N GLU A 51 -6.67 5.86 -5.79
CA GLU A 51 -8.04 6.37 -5.70
C GLU A 51 -8.58 6.86 -7.06
N ALA A 52 -7.70 7.43 -7.90
CA ALA A 52 -8.08 7.85 -9.25
C ALA A 52 -8.45 6.67 -10.16
N VAL A 53 -7.91 5.46 -9.89
CA VAL A 53 -8.15 4.25 -10.70
C VAL A 53 -9.30 3.42 -10.12
N HIS A 54 -9.34 3.22 -8.80
CA HIS A 54 -10.24 2.29 -8.12
C HIS A 54 -11.39 2.97 -7.36
N GLY A 55 -11.40 4.30 -7.30
CA GLY A 55 -12.35 5.07 -6.49
C GLY A 55 -11.86 5.27 -5.05
N LYS A 56 -12.71 5.88 -4.22
CA LYS A 56 -12.34 6.32 -2.86
C LYS A 56 -11.91 5.14 -1.98
N ILE A 57 -10.69 5.19 -1.46
CA ILE A 57 -10.14 4.16 -0.58
C ILE A 57 -10.59 4.46 0.85
N LYS A 58 -11.12 3.44 1.53
CA LYS A 58 -11.56 3.58 2.92
C LYS A 58 -10.38 3.47 3.88
N GLU A 59 -10.49 4.15 5.01
CA GLU A 59 -9.59 3.92 6.14
C GLU A 59 -9.69 2.47 6.61
N GLY A 60 -8.55 1.88 6.99
CA GLY A 60 -8.44 0.47 7.34
C GLY A 60 -8.15 -0.47 6.17
N THR A 61 -8.13 0.02 4.92
CA THR A 61 -7.77 -0.79 3.75
C THR A 61 -6.29 -1.16 3.78
N ILE A 62 -5.97 -2.43 3.53
CA ILE A 62 -4.58 -2.90 3.38
C ILE A 62 -4.12 -2.71 1.95
N ILE A 63 -2.88 -2.25 1.81
CA ILE A 63 -2.20 -2.04 0.54
C ILE A 63 -0.98 -2.92 0.52
N LYS A 64 -0.89 -3.71 -0.54
CA LYS A 64 0.26 -4.54 -0.86
C LYS A 64 1.24 -3.73 -1.69
N ILE A 65 2.47 -3.66 -1.21
CA ILE A 65 3.56 -2.93 -1.84
C ILE A 65 4.57 -3.95 -2.34
N VAL A 66 4.80 -3.98 -3.64
CA VAL A 66 5.80 -4.85 -4.27
C VAL A 66 6.97 -3.97 -4.68
N ARG A 67 8.10 -4.12 -3.99
CA ARG A 67 9.33 -3.36 -4.28
C ARG A 67 10.42 -4.27 -4.79
N LYS A 68 11.26 -3.73 -5.68
CA LYS A 68 12.50 -4.39 -6.10
C LYS A 68 13.51 -4.33 -4.96
N SER A 69 13.97 -5.48 -4.51
CA SER A 69 15.00 -5.63 -3.48
C SER A 69 16.31 -6.08 -4.12
N PRO A 70 17.45 -5.45 -3.80
CA PRO A 70 18.74 -5.85 -4.35
C PRO A 70 19.19 -7.24 -3.90
N THR A 71 18.70 -7.72 -2.74
CA THR A 71 19.11 -9.02 -2.17
C THR A 71 18.21 -10.17 -2.59
N MET A 72 16.89 -9.93 -2.65
CA MET A 72 15.87 -10.98 -2.86
C MET A 72 15.11 -10.82 -4.18
N GLY A 73 15.49 -9.85 -5.02
CA GLY A 73 14.80 -9.52 -6.27
C GLY A 73 13.53 -8.73 -6.02
N HIS A 74 12.52 -9.33 -5.37
CA HIS A 74 11.26 -8.68 -5.01
C HIS A 74 10.96 -8.88 -3.53
N SER A 75 10.37 -7.87 -2.90
CA SER A 75 9.90 -7.94 -1.52
C SER A 75 8.51 -7.37 -1.41
N VAL A 76 7.64 -8.11 -0.75
CA VAL A 76 6.25 -7.74 -0.50
C VAL A 76 6.15 -7.10 0.87
N TYR A 77 5.45 -5.97 0.96
CA TYR A 77 5.15 -5.27 2.19
C TYR A 77 3.65 -5.00 2.26
N TYR A 78 3.11 -4.93 3.48
CA TYR A 78 1.71 -4.58 3.71
C TYR A 78 1.64 -3.33 4.56
N ARG A 79 0.77 -2.39 4.19
CA ARG A 79 0.48 -1.17 4.94
C ARG A 79 -1.00 -0.93 5.06
N VAL A 80 -1.45 -0.31 6.15
CA VAL A 80 -2.86 0.02 6.38
C VAL A 80 -3.11 1.50 6.20
N VAL A 81 -4.17 1.87 5.49
CA VAL A 81 -4.55 3.29 5.32
C VAL A 81 -5.14 3.81 6.62
N ALA A 82 -4.50 4.82 7.22
CA ALA A 82 -4.98 5.46 8.45
C ALA A 82 -4.68 6.96 8.44
N SER A 83 -5.63 7.76 8.89
CA SER A 83 -5.47 9.20 9.08
C SER A 83 -4.51 9.53 10.24
N GLU A 84 -4.51 8.73 11.31
CA GLU A 84 -3.59 8.85 12.45
C GLU A 84 -2.34 7.98 12.25
N VAL A 85 -1.28 8.55 11.68
CA VAL A 85 -0.01 7.84 11.41
C VAL A 85 0.82 7.64 12.69
N PHE A 86 0.68 8.52 13.67
CA PHE A 86 1.41 8.47 14.94
C PHE A 86 0.40 8.53 16.10
N LYS A 87 0.42 7.50 16.95
CA LYS A 87 -0.23 7.52 18.26
C LYS A 87 0.77 6.97 19.28
#